data_AF-A0A838Z124-F1
#
_entry.id   AF-A0A838Z124-F1
#
_cell.length_a   1.000
_cell.length_b   1.000
_cell.length_c   1.000
_cell.angle_alpha   90.00
_cell.angle_beta   90.00
_cell.angle_gamma   90.00
#
_symmetry.space_group_name_H-M   'P 1'
#
loop_
_entity.id
_entity.type
_entity.pdbx_description
1 polymer ?
#
loop_
_entity_poly.entity_id
_entity_poly.type
_entity_poly.pdbx_seq_one_letter_code
_entity_poly.pdbx_strand_id
1 'polypeptide(L)'
;MADIDYLSNINLNQNQIINVVLDTRSSAPSTPVTGQVYYNTVDNAYYNWNGTTWINIGGDITAVTAGNGLTGGGTSGAVTLAVNVDTITLEISSNAVRIKDGGVTAAKLASDAVTTIKITDKNVTFAKIQDIPTMTVIGRTAGGSGVPSAISILNENDMVSNSSTGLPTQSSVKTYVDGRIASIGTLQGGFDASVATNLPGTGSTKKGDYWYVTVAGTVQSQVFNVGDVIVANQDAPTVTTPGHYIFLESNRGQASTSVLGLTTYATNAETQTGTETLKAVTPAGLASLTASETRAGLAEIATQTETNTGTDDVRYITPLKFKTFFDAKAGAYVANIGNGSATAIAVTHSLGTVDVAVEVFRVSTGATVFVDVVRTSTSVVTLNYNTAPSTGQFRVLIRKVVA
;
A
#
# COMPACT_ATOMS: atom_id res chain seq x y z
N MET A 1 118.25 -63.73 -7.50
CA MET A 1 118.64 -63.05 -8.76
C MET A 1 119.26 -61.73 -8.36
N ALA A 2 120.35 -61.32 -9.00
CA ALA A 2 120.96 -60.01 -8.75
C ALA A 2 119.97 -58.92 -9.18
N ASP A 3 119.80 -57.90 -8.34
CA ASP A 3 119.03 -56.71 -8.73
C ASP A 3 119.74 -56.04 -9.91
N ILE A 4 118.98 -55.77 -10.97
CA ILE A 4 119.48 -55.04 -12.13
C ILE A 4 119.10 -53.57 -11.92
N ASP A 5 120.10 -52.77 -11.55
CA ASP A 5 119.93 -51.32 -11.40
C ASP A 5 120.08 -50.62 -12.75
N TYR A 6 119.07 -49.86 -13.13
CA TYR A 6 119.10 -49.00 -14.31
C TYR A 6 119.34 -47.55 -13.86
N LEU A 7 120.44 -46.94 -14.33
CA LEU A 7 120.83 -45.57 -13.97
C LEU A 7 120.28 -44.51 -14.93
N SER A 8 119.47 -44.91 -15.92
CA SER A 8 118.84 -44.04 -16.91
C SER A 8 117.51 -44.62 -17.40
N ASN A 9 116.69 -43.80 -18.06
CA ASN A 9 115.42 -44.23 -18.64
C ASN A 9 115.64 -45.38 -19.64
N ILE A 10 114.81 -46.42 -19.54
CA ILE A 10 114.83 -47.54 -20.47
C ILE A 10 114.02 -47.14 -21.71
N ASN A 11 114.68 -47.02 -22.86
CA ASN A 11 113.99 -46.93 -24.15
C ASN A 11 113.78 -48.34 -24.71
N LEU A 12 112.52 -48.75 -24.86
CA LEU A 12 112.16 -50.08 -25.38
C LEU A 12 112.12 -50.14 -26.92
N ASN A 13 112.37 -49.04 -27.63
CA ASN A 13 112.34 -48.96 -29.10
C ASN A 13 111.05 -49.54 -29.70
N GLN A 14 109.89 -49.13 -29.17
CA GLN A 14 108.55 -49.61 -29.55
C GLN A 14 108.26 -51.09 -29.22
N ASN A 15 109.13 -51.79 -28.50
CA ASN A 15 108.85 -53.12 -27.95
C ASN A 15 107.97 -53.03 -26.69
N GLN A 16 107.24 -54.11 -26.40
CA GLN A 16 106.32 -54.22 -25.25
C GLN A 16 107.02 -54.81 -24.01
N ILE A 17 106.49 -54.49 -22.83
CA ILE A 17 106.81 -55.21 -21.58
C ILE A 17 105.74 -56.27 -21.38
N ILE A 18 106.13 -57.55 -21.30
CA ILE A 18 105.21 -58.69 -21.22
C ILE A 18 105.23 -59.27 -19.80
N ASN A 19 104.06 -59.63 -19.27
CA ASN A 19 103.89 -60.22 -17.93
C ASN A 19 104.53 -59.39 -16.81
N VAL A 20 104.51 -58.06 -16.98
CA VAL A 20 105.02 -57.15 -15.96
C VAL A 20 104.02 -57.02 -14.83
N VAL A 21 104.52 -57.16 -13.61
CA VAL A 21 103.81 -56.73 -12.40
C VAL A 21 104.26 -55.29 -12.14
N LEU A 22 103.31 -54.35 -12.08
CA LEU A 22 103.59 -52.97 -11.71
C LEU A 22 104.00 -52.89 -10.23
N ASP A 23 104.55 -51.76 -9.79
CA ASP A 23 104.93 -51.56 -8.39
C ASP A 23 103.72 -51.82 -7.47
N THR A 24 103.76 -52.91 -6.69
CA THR A 24 102.63 -53.39 -5.88
C THR A 24 102.86 -52.99 -4.43
N ARG A 25 102.00 -52.10 -3.91
CA ARG A 25 102.19 -51.51 -2.58
C ARG A 25 100.86 -51.28 -1.88
N SER A 26 100.87 -51.22 -0.55
CA SER A 26 99.68 -50.88 0.25
C SER A 26 99.48 -49.38 0.46
N SER A 27 100.39 -48.53 -0.04
CA SER A 27 100.32 -47.07 0.06
C SER A 27 101.10 -46.41 -1.08
N ALA A 28 100.73 -45.17 -1.38
CA ALA A 28 101.41 -44.34 -2.38
C ALA A 28 102.93 -44.20 -2.10
N PRO A 29 103.79 -44.27 -3.13
CA PRO A 29 105.19 -43.87 -3.03
C PRO A 29 105.35 -42.46 -2.43
N SER A 30 106.27 -42.31 -1.47
CA SER A 30 106.49 -41.06 -0.71
C SER A 30 107.24 -39.97 -1.49
N THR A 31 107.94 -40.34 -2.56
CA THR A 31 108.69 -39.44 -3.45
C THR A 31 108.39 -39.77 -4.91
N PRO A 32 107.17 -39.48 -5.37
CA PRO A 32 106.71 -39.92 -6.68
C PRO A 32 107.33 -39.10 -7.83
N VAL A 33 107.44 -39.71 -9.01
CA VAL A 33 107.85 -39.04 -10.25
C VAL A 33 106.66 -38.97 -11.21
N THR A 34 106.50 -37.85 -11.92
CA THR A 34 105.37 -37.67 -12.87
C THR A 34 105.34 -38.81 -13.88
N GLY A 35 104.16 -39.42 -14.06
CA GLY A 35 103.96 -40.57 -14.93
C GLY A 35 104.18 -41.92 -14.25
N GLN A 36 104.67 -41.96 -13.01
CA GLN A 36 104.82 -43.22 -12.26
C GLN A 36 103.47 -43.90 -12.09
N VAL A 37 103.44 -45.23 -12.23
CA VAL A 37 102.25 -46.06 -12.03
C VAL A 37 102.53 -47.12 -10.97
N TYR A 38 101.59 -47.31 -10.05
CA TYR A 38 101.63 -48.39 -9.07
C TYR A 38 100.24 -49.03 -8.91
N TYR A 39 100.21 -50.27 -8.42
CA TYR A 39 98.99 -50.96 -8.00
C TYR A 39 98.87 -50.88 -6.48
N ASN A 40 97.81 -50.24 -6.00
CA ASN A 40 97.48 -50.21 -4.58
C ASN A 40 96.76 -51.50 -4.19
N THR A 41 97.36 -52.30 -3.31
CA THR A 41 96.82 -53.57 -2.84
C THR A 41 95.74 -53.43 -1.77
N VAL A 42 95.55 -52.22 -1.20
CA VAL A 42 94.46 -51.95 -0.24
C VAL A 42 93.16 -51.69 -1.00
N ASP A 43 93.21 -50.85 -2.02
CA ASP A 43 92.03 -50.42 -2.79
C ASP A 43 91.85 -51.21 -4.11
N ASN A 44 92.76 -52.16 -4.39
CA ASN A 44 92.82 -52.98 -5.60
C ASN A 44 92.77 -52.20 -6.91
N ALA A 45 93.44 -51.04 -6.95
CA ALA A 45 93.36 -50.09 -8.04
C ALA A 45 94.75 -49.65 -8.53
N TYR A 46 94.81 -49.30 -9.82
CA TYR A 46 96.00 -48.71 -10.42
C TYR A 46 95.95 -47.20 -10.27
N TYR A 47 97.09 -46.61 -9.96
CA TYR A 47 97.22 -45.16 -9.82
C TYR A 47 98.38 -44.64 -10.65
N ASN A 48 98.19 -43.46 -11.25
CA ASN A 48 99.23 -42.69 -11.94
C ASN A 48 99.49 -41.38 -11.19
N TRP A 49 100.76 -41.01 -11.02
CA TRP A 49 101.12 -39.72 -10.44
C TRP A 49 101.14 -38.64 -11.52
N ASN A 50 100.29 -37.61 -11.40
CA ASN A 50 100.20 -36.53 -12.39
C ASN A 50 101.22 -35.39 -12.16
N GLY A 51 102.03 -35.47 -11.11
CA GLY A 51 102.94 -34.40 -10.68
C GLY A 51 102.57 -33.75 -9.35
N THR A 52 101.32 -33.86 -8.90
CA THR A 52 100.82 -33.28 -7.64
C THR A 52 99.98 -34.24 -6.80
N THR A 53 99.25 -35.17 -7.41
CA THR A 53 98.41 -36.17 -6.74
C THR A 53 98.42 -37.50 -7.48
N TRP A 54 98.11 -38.58 -6.75
CA TRP A 54 97.87 -39.90 -7.33
C TRP A 54 96.43 -39.98 -7.83
N ILE A 55 96.26 -40.23 -9.13
CA ILE A 55 94.94 -40.38 -9.77
C ILE A 55 94.70 -41.87 -10.03
N ASN A 56 93.55 -42.39 -9.62
CA ASN A 56 93.11 -43.74 -9.98
C ASN A 56 92.85 -43.82 -11.49
N ILE A 57 93.49 -44.75 -12.20
CA ILE A 57 93.36 -44.91 -13.65
C ILE A 57 92.41 -46.05 -14.05
N GLY A 58 91.79 -46.73 -13.09
CA GLY A 58 90.70 -47.69 -13.30
C GLY A 58 89.35 -47.05 -13.61
N GLY A 59 89.23 -45.72 -13.47
CA GLY A 59 88.01 -44.95 -13.63
C GLY A 59 87.09 -45.01 -12.41
N ASP A 60 86.44 -43.88 -12.06
CA ASP A 60 85.59 -43.79 -10.86
C ASP A 60 84.20 -44.43 -11.04
N ILE A 61 83.69 -44.50 -12.29
CA ILE A 61 82.38 -45.09 -12.63
C ILE A 61 82.62 -46.29 -13.55
N THR A 62 82.31 -47.50 -13.07
CA THR A 62 82.47 -48.75 -13.84
C THR A 62 81.20 -49.15 -14.59
N ALA A 63 80.03 -48.67 -14.17
CA ALA A 63 78.77 -48.81 -14.90
C ALA A 63 77.72 -47.79 -14.42
N VAL A 64 76.83 -47.41 -15.32
CA VAL A 64 75.57 -46.71 -15.00
C VAL A 64 74.42 -47.46 -15.66
N THR A 65 73.47 -47.95 -14.86
CA THR A 65 72.27 -48.63 -15.33
C THR A 65 71.05 -47.74 -15.10
N ALA A 66 70.33 -47.38 -16.17
CA ALA A 66 69.10 -46.59 -16.05
C ALA A 66 67.93 -47.46 -15.53
N GLY A 67 67.13 -46.92 -14.61
CA GLY A 67 65.87 -47.52 -14.15
C GLY A 67 64.67 -47.12 -15.03
N ASN A 68 63.46 -47.62 -14.75
CA ASN A 68 62.29 -47.47 -15.64
C ASN A 68 61.93 -46.01 -16.03
N GLY A 69 62.24 -45.03 -15.19
CA GLY A 69 62.00 -43.60 -15.45
C GLY A 69 63.11 -42.90 -16.23
N LEU A 70 64.20 -43.60 -16.56
CA LEU A 70 65.35 -43.08 -17.31
C LEU A 70 65.69 -44.03 -18.47
N THR A 71 66.39 -43.53 -19.47
CA THR A 71 66.98 -44.31 -20.57
C THR A 71 68.45 -43.97 -20.73
N GLY A 72 69.22 -44.81 -21.43
CA GLY A 72 70.67 -44.65 -21.60
C GLY A 72 71.48 -45.48 -20.60
N GLY A 73 72.59 -44.92 -20.11
CA GLY A 73 73.58 -45.65 -19.31
C GLY A 73 74.71 -46.26 -20.15
N GLY A 74 75.62 -46.97 -19.50
CA GLY A 74 76.79 -47.58 -20.14
C GLY A 74 77.81 -48.14 -19.14
N THR A 75 78.69 -49.01 -19.62
CA THR A 75 79.75 -49.67 -18.81
C THR A 75 81.17 -49.16 -19.11
N SER A 76 81.31 -48.20 -20.04
CA SER A 76 82.57 -47.55 -20.40
C SER A 76 82.30 -46.31 -21.28
N GLY A 77 83.25 -45.38 -21.34
CA GLY A 77 83.19 -44.18 -22.19
C GLY A 77 82.27 -43.07 -21.66
N ALA A 78 81.92 -42.11 -22.53
CA ALA A 78 80.97 -41.05 -22.18
C ALA A 78 79.55 -41.64 -22.03
N VAL A 79 78.92 -41.40 -20.87
CA VAL A 79 77.59 -41.93 -20.54
C VAL A 79 76.55 -40.82 -20.61
N THR A 80 75.43 -41.08 -21.29
CA THR A 80 74.26 -40.18 -21.32
C THR A 80 73.08 -40.87 -20.65
N LEU A 81 72.34 -40.11 -19.84
CA LEU A 81 71.02 -40.51 -19.33
C LEU A 81 69.98 -39.51 -19.83
N ALA A 82 68.80 -40.02 -20.16
CA ALA A 82 67.63 -39.23 -20.50
C ALA A 82 66.44 -39.66 -19.65
N VAL A 83 65.44 -38.80 -19.49
CA VAL A 83 64.19 -39.17 -18.82
C VAL A 83 63.34 -40.01 -19.78
N ASN A 84 62.77 -41.10 -19.27
CA ASN A 84 61.82 -41.91 -20.02
C ASN A 84 60.41 -41.33 -19.85
N VAL A 85 59.90 -40.68 -20.89
CA VAL A 85 58.54 -40.13 -20.92
C VAL A 85 57.66 -40.93 -21.87
N ASP A 86 56.38 -41.08 -21.53
CA ASP A 86 55.42 -41.81 -22.36
C ASP A 86 55.00 -41.03 -23.63
N THR A 87 55.39 -39.76 -23.74
CA THR A 87 55.03 -38.84 -24.84
C THR A 87 53.53 -38.59 -24.99
N ILE A 88 52.73 -38.97 -23.98
CA ILE A 88 51.27 -38.83 -23.92
C ILE A 88 50.88 -37.92 -22.76
N THR A 89 51.42 -38.18 -21.57
CA THR A 89 51.15 -37.42 -20.34
C THR A 89 52.27 -36.44 -20.05
N LEU A 90 53.52 -36.88 -20.26
CA LEU A 90 54.72 -36.07 -20.11
C LEU A 90 55.49 -36.05 -21.43
N GLU A 91 56.19 -34.96 -21.68
CA GLU A 91 57.13 -34.83 -22.79
C GLU A 91 58.41 -34.10 -22.36
N ILE A 92 59.47 -34.27 -23.15
CA ILE A 92 60.72 -33.51 -23.00
C ILE A 92 60.74 -32.45 -24.09
N SER A 93 60.73 -31.17 -23.68
CA SER A 93 60.84 -30.02 -24.59
C SER A 93 62.04 -29.19 -24.19
N SER A 94 63.04 -29.10 -25.08
CA SER A 94 64.31 -28.37 -24.84
C SER A 94 64.95 -28.71 -23.49
N ASN A 95 65.09 -30.00 -23.19
CA ASN A 95 65.65 -30.55 -21.94
C ASN A 95 64.82 -30.29 -20.66
N ALA A 96 63.58 -29.82 -20.75
CA ALA A 96 62.65 -29.75 -19.62
C ALA A 96 61.57 -30.84 -19.71
N VAL A 97 61.34 -31.55 -18.62
CA VAL A 97 60.16 -32.44 -18.48
C VAL A 97 58.95 -31.56 -18.20
N ARG A 98 57.90 -31.67 -19.03
CA ARG A 98 56.64 -30.95 -18.84
C ARG A 98 55.44 -31.85 -19.13
N ILE A 99 54.26 -31.42 -18.70
CA ILE A 99 53.01 -32.03 -19.13
C ILE A 99 52.81 -31.72 -20.61
N LYS A 100 52.46 -32.75 -21.38
CA LYS A 100 52.12 -32.57 -22.80
C LYS A 100 50.73 -31.96 -22.96
N ASP A 101 50.48 -31.29 -24.07
CA ASP A 101 49.13 -30.83 -24.43
C ASP A 101 48.14 -32.02 -24.41
N GLY A 102 47.02 -31.84 -23.70
CA GLY A 102 46.05 -32.93 -23.46
C GLY A 102 46.52 -34.01 -22.46
N GLY A 103 47.70 -33.87 -21.86
CA GLY A 103 48.29 -34.83 -20.93
C GLY A 103 47.51 -34.98 -19.62
N VAL A 104 46.63 -34.03 -19.29
CA VAL A 104 45.65 -34.13 -18.19
C VAL A 104 44.30 -34.57 -18.74
N THR A 105 43.91 -35.81 -18.45
CA THR A 105 42.61 -36.38 -18.81
C THR A 105 41.64 -36.26 -17.62
N ALA A 106 40.34 -36.47 -17.86
CA ALA A 106 39.34 -36.46 -16.79
C ALA A 106 39.69 -37.41 -15.63
N ALA A 107 40.17 -38.62 -15.94
CA ALA A 107 40.57 -39.60 -14.91
C ALA A 107 41.76 -39.14 -14.03
N LYS A 108 42.57 -38.18 -14.52
CA LYS A 108 43.69 -37.59 -13.76
C LYS A 108 43.26 -36.42 -12.88
N LEU A 109 42.02 -35.94 -13.05
CA LEU A 109 41.39 -34.94 -12.18
C LEU A 109 40.34 -35.65 -11.33
N ALA A 110 40.67 -35.90 -10.05
CA ALA A 110 39.70 -36.46 -9.12
C ALA A 110 38.47 -35.53 -8.95
N SER A 111 37.33 -36.09 -8.51
CA SER A 111 36.17 -35.28 -8.09
C SER A 111 36.61 -34.21 -7.08
N ASP A 112 36.10 -32.99 -7.25
CA ASP A 112 36.44 -31.81 -6.43
C ASP A 112 37.92 -31.40 -6.43
N ALA A 113 38.75 -31.98 -7.32
CA ALA A 113 40.16 -31.60 -7.43
C ALA A 113 40.32 -30.14 -7.87
N VAL A 114 39.37 -29.57 -8.61
CA VAL A 114 39.36 -28.16 -8.99
C VAL A 114 38.44 -27.37 -8.06
N THR A 115 39.02 -26.87 -6.97
CA THR A 115 38.35 -26.01 -5.99
C THR A 115 38.27 -24.56 -6.48
N THR A 116 37.37 -23.76 -5.91
CA THR A 116 37.23 -22.33 -6.25
C THR A 116 38.54 -21.54 -6.13
N ILE A 117 39.38 -21.79 -5.13
CA ILE A 117 40.70 -21.15 -4.99
C ILE A 117 41.67 -21.44 -6.17
N LYS A 118 41.46 -22.55 -6.88
CA LYS A 118 42.25 -22.90 -8.08
C LYS A 118 41.72 -22.20 -9.33
N ILE A 119 40.51 -21.65 -9.28
CA ILE A 119 39.89 -20.85 -10.33
C ILE A 119 39.92 -19.38 -9.88
N THR A 120 41.04 -18.70 -10.12
CA THR A 120 41.15 -17.26 -9.85
C THR A 120 40.21 -16.45 -10.74
N ASP A 121 39.96 -15.20 -10.37
CA ASP A 121 39.14 -14.27 -11.14
C ASP A 121 39.56 -14.24 -12.60
N LYS A 122 38.56 -14.18 -13.50
CA LYS A 122 38.74 -14.15 -14.97
C LYS A 122 39.33 -15.42 -15.60
N ASN A 123 39.59 -16.50 -14.85
CA ASN A 123 40.03 -17.77 -15.45
C ASN A 123 38.91 -18.49 -16.21
N VAL A 124 37.64 -18.29 -15.84
CA VAL A 124 36.47 -18.76 -16.59
C VAL A 124 35.75 -17.52 -17.13
N THR A 125 35.87 -17.28 -18.43
CA THR A 125 35.26 -16.13 -19.13
C THR A 125 34.02 -16.56 -19.89
N PHE A 126 33.22 -15.61 -20.38
CA PHE A 126 32.03 -15.90 -21.19
C PHE A 126 32.32 -16.83 -22.37
N ALA A 127 33.41 -16.63 -23.10
CA ALA A 127 33.81 -17.49 -24.22
C ALA A 127 34.08 -18.95 -23.79
N LYS A 128 34.46 -19.19 -22.52
CA LYS A 128 34.68 -20.52 -21.95
C LYS A 128 33.37 -21.19 -21.50
N ILE A 129 32.25 -20.47 -21.47
CA ILE A 129 30.92 -20.96 -21.09
C ILE A 129 29.83 -20.61 -22.11
N GLN A 130 30.20 -20.28 -23.36
CA GLN A 130 29.28 -19.75 -24.37
C GLN A 130 28.35 -20.80 -25.01
N ASP A 131 28.63 -22.09 -24.80
CA ASP A 131 27.81 -23.18 -25.30
C ASP A 131 26.58 -23.39 -24.41
N ILE A 132 25.60 -22.49 -24.57
CA ILE A 132 24.32 -22.51 -23.87
C ILE A 132 23.22 -22.57 -24.94
N PRO A 133 22.24 -23.50 -24.84
CA PRO A 133 21.14 -23.55 -25.77
C PRO A 133 20.40 -22.21 -25.90
N THR A 134 19.93 -21.91 -27.10
CA THR A 134 19.13 -20.70 -27.38
C THR A 134 17.95 -20.59 -26.41
N MET A 135 17.67 -19.37 -25.94
CA MET A 135 16.59 -19.10 -24.98
C MET A 135 16.71 -19.91 -23.68
N THR A 136 17.94 -20.15 -23.21
CA THR A 136 18.17 -20.71 -21.88
C THR A 136 19.25 -19.93 -21.14
N VAL A 137 19.23 -20.03 -19.82
CA VAL A 137 20.32 -19.59 -18.94
C VAL A 137 20.74 -20.75 -18.06
N ILE A 138 21.99 -20.76 -17.59
CA ILE A 138 22.44 -21.72 -16.59
C ILE A 138 21.99 -21.19 -15.22
N GLY A 139 21.22 -21.97 -14.47
CA GLY A 139 20.78 -21.59 -13.13
C GLY A 139 20.16 -22.74 -12.37
N ARG A 140 19.50 -22.43 -11.25
CA ARG A 140 18.79 -23.41 -10.43
C ARG A 140 17.53 -22.80 -9.85
N THR A 141 16.38 -23.45 -10.06
CA THR A 141 15.07 -23.04 -9.54
C THR A 141 14.59 -23.89 -8.36
N ALA A 142 15.28 -25.01 -8.09
CA ALA A 142 15.00 -25.85 -6.93
C ALA A 142 15.58 -25.23 -5.64
N GLY A 143 14.96 -25.52 -4.49
CA GLY A 143 15.51 -25.18 -3.17
C GLY A 143 16.71 -26.07 -2.79
N GLY A 144 17.64 -25.52 -2.00
CA GLY A 144 18.83 -26.24 -1.49
C GLY A 144 20.05 -26.22 -2.43
N SER A 145 21.11 -26.92 -2.04
CA SER A 145 22.35 -27.06 -2.83
C SER A 145 22.19 -28.13 -3.92
N GLY A 146 22.83 -27.93 -5.07
CA GLY A 146 22.84 -28.90 -6.16
C GLY A 146 23.49 -28.36 -7.43
N VAL A 147 23.46 -29.15 -8.50
CA VAL A 147 24.04 -28.80 -9.80
C VAL A 147 23.09 -27.84 -10.55
N PRO A 148 23.61 -26.74 -11.14
CA PRO A 148 22.84 -25.91 -12.06
C PRO A 148 22.37 -26.68 -13.29
N SER A 149 21.24 -26.28 -13.86
CA SER A 149 20.67 -26.82 -15.10
C SER A 149 20.30 -25.69 -16.07
N ALA A 150 19.91 -26.05 -17.28
CA ALA A 150 19.30 -25.09 -18.20
C ALA A 150 17.92 -24.65 -17.67
N ILE A 151 17.73 -23.35 -17.54
CA ILE A 151 16.45 -22.70 -17.26
C ILE A 151 15.96 -22.08 -18.56
N SER A 152 14.75 -22.40 -18.98
CA SER A 152 14.14 -21.83 -20.18
C SER A 152 13.76 -20.36 -20.00
N ILE A 153 14.08 -19.56 -21.00
CA ILE A 153 13.53 -18.22 -21.20
C ILE A 153 12.29 -18.38 -22.08
N LEU A 154 11.15 -17.87 -21.60
CA LEU A 154 9.85 -18.01 -22.23
C LEU A 154 9.46 -16.69 -22.91
N ASN A 155 9.24 -16.76 -24.22
CA ASN A 155 8.74 -15.63 -25.02
C ASN A 155 7.32 -15.92 -25.49
N GLU A 156 6.35 -15.65 -24.62
CA GLU A 156 4.95 -15.98 -24.82
C GLU A 156 4.10 -14.77 -25.23
N ASN A 157 4.59 -13.54 -25.00
CA ASN A 157 3.83 -12.28 -25.14
C ASN A 157 2.64 -12.15 -24.17
N ASP A 158 1.87 -13.20 -23.93
CA ASP A 158 0.65 -13.19 -23.13
C ASP A 158 0.80 -13.83 -21.73
N MET A 159 1.98 -14.38 -21.42
CA MET A 159 2.23 -15.10 -20.16
C MET A 159 1.18 -16.19 -19.87
N VAL A 160 0.68 -16.85 -20.92
CA VAL A 160 -0.42 -17.83 -20.81
C VAL A 160 -0.01 -19.08 -20.02
N SER A 161 1.25 -19.49 -20.15
CA SER A 161 1.76 -20.69 -19.47
C SER A 161 2.20 -20.34 -18.06
N ASN A 162 1.66 -21.04 -17.06
CA ASN A 162 2.11 -20.90 -15.68
C ASN A 162 3.40 -21.70 -15.46
N SER A 163 4.55 -21.04 -15.54
CA SER A 163 5.84 -21.67 -15.18
C SER A 163 6.33 -21.19 -13.83
N SER A 164 6.59 -22.13 -12.90
CA SER A 164 7.29 -21.84 -11.64
C SER A 164 8.81 -21.87 -11.78
N THR A 165 9.32 -22.25 -12.95
CA THR A 165 10.75 -22.46 -13.20
C THR A 165 11.30 -21.69 -14.40
N GLY A 166 10.44 -21.19 -15.30
CA GLY A 166 10.83 -20.42 -16.48
C GLY A 166 10.98 -18.93 -16.19
N LEU A 167 11.81 -18.25 -16.99
CA LEU A 167 12.00 -16.80 -16.92
C LEU A 167 11.31 -16.12 -18.11
N PRO A 168 10.47 -15.09 -17.91
CA PRO A 168 9.83 -14.41 -19.02
C PRO A 168 10.78 -13.42 -19.74
N THR A 169 10.58 -13.23 -21.05
CA THR A 169 11.19 -12.11 -21.77
C THR A 169 10.55 -10.77 -21.39
N GLN A 170 11.30 -9.67 -21.58
CA GLN A 170 10.75 -8.31 -21.45
C GLN A 170 9.53 -8.07 -22.37
N SER A 171 9.51 -8.68 -23.56
CA SER A 171 8.38 -8.61 -24.51
C SER A 171 7.13 -9.25 -23.93
N SER A 172 7.28 -10.40 -23.27
CA SER A 172 6.19 -11.11 -22.61
C SER A 172 5.62 -10.33 -21.44
N VAL A 173 6.49 -9.79 -20.58
CA VAL A 173 6.04 -8.95 -19.47
C VAL A 173 5.33 -7.69 -19.98
N LYS A 174 5.94 -6.97 -20.95
CA LYS A 174 5.37 -5.74 -21.48
C LYS A 174 4.01 -5.99 -22.13
N THR A 175 3.91 -7.00 -23.00
CA THR A 175 2.66 -7.27 -23.73
C THR A 175 1.55 -7.74 -22.81
N TYR A 176 1.85 -8.61 -21.83
CA TYR A 176 0.88 -9.00 -20.81
C TYR A 176 0.38 -7.81 -20.00
N VAL A 177 1.29 -6.98 -19.49
CA VAL A 177 0.94 -5.81 -18.68
C VAL A 177 0.15 -4.80 -19.51
N ASP A 178 0.60 -4.49 -20.73
CA ASP A 178 -0.10 -3.59 -21.64
C ASP A 178 -1.49 -4.13 -21.98
N GLY A 179 -1.66 -5.44 -22.21
CA GLY A 179 -2.97 -6.03 -22.46
C GLY A 179 -3.91 -5.94 -21.25
N ARG A 180 -3.38 -6.14 -20.03
CA ARG A 180 -4.15 -5.97 -18.79
C ARG A 180 -4.53 -4.51 -18.53
N ILE A 181 -3.61 -3.58 -18.77
CA ILE A 181 -3.84 -2.15 -18.55
C ILE A 181 -4.69 -1.54 -19.66
N ALA A 182 -4.55 -1.97 -20.91
CA ALA A 182 -5.42 -1.52 -22.00
C ALA A 182 -6.89 -1.92 -21.80
N SER A 183 -7.15 -2.90 -20.91
CA SER A 183 -8.50 -3.29 -20.51
C SER A 183 -9.07 -2.46 -19.35
N ILE A 184 -8.26 -1.60 -18.72
CA ILE A 184 -8.74 -0.60 -17.76
C ILE A 184 -8.85 0.74 -18.47
N GLY A 185 -10.06 1.29 -18.49
CA GLY A 185 -10.31 2.59 -19.10
C GLY A 185 -9.45 3.71 -18.55
N THR A 186 -9.11 4.67 -19.40
CA THR A 186 -8.33 5.86 -19.04
C THR A 186 -9.14 7.14 -19.27
N LEU A 187 -8.78 8.22 -18.56
CA LEU A 187 -9.35 9.53 -18.82
C LEU A 187 -8.83 10.06 -20.16
N GLN A 188 -9.72 10.18 -21.14
CA GLN A 188 -9.41 10.66 -22.49
C GLN A 188 -9.47 12.20 -22.60
N GLY A 189 -10.12 12.87 -21.64
CA GLY A 189 -10.13 14.33 -21.53
C GLY A 189 -11.53 14.93 -21.36
N GLY A 190 -11.63 16.25 -21.62
CA GLY A 190 -12.88 16.99 -21.60
C GLY A 190 -13.68 16.86 -22.90
N PHE A 191 -15.01 16.79 -22.81
CA PHE A 191 -15.93 16.74 -23.94
C PHE A 191 -16.83 17.98 -23.97
N ASP A 192 -16.78 18.74 -25.07
CA ASP A 192 -17.67 19.88 -25.31
C ASP A 192 -18.93 19.39 -26.06
N ALA A 193 -20.03 19.22 -25.33
CA ALA A 193 -21.29 18.76 -25.90
C ALA A 193 -22.06 19.85 -26.66
N SER A 194 -21.65 21.13 -26.58
CA SER A 194 -22.38 22.23 -27.21
C SER A 194 -22.20 22.29 -28.72
N VAL A 195 -21.04 21.81 -29.20
CA VAL A 195 -20.67 21.82 -30.62
C VAL A 195 -20.54 20.42 -31.21
N ALA A 196 -20.44 19.38 -30.39
CA ALA A 196 -20.26 18.02 -30.86
C ALA A 196 -21.54 17.48 -31.51
N THR A 197 -21.40 16.90 -32.71
CA THR A 197 -22.50 16.18 -33.36
C THR A 197 -22.52 14.69 -33.02
N ASN A 198 -21.37 14.13 -32.63
CA ASN A 198 -21.18 12.71 -32.30
C ASN A 198 -20.60 12.57 -30.88
N LEU A 199 -20.82 11.40 -30.25
CA LEU A 199 -20.25 11.04 -28.95
C LEU A 199 -18.71 10.89 -29.06
N PRO A 200 -17.97 11.05 -27.95
CA PRO A 200 -16.52 11.05 -27.99
C PRO A 200 -15.95 9.65 -28.27
N GLY A 201 -14.79 9.60 -28.93
CA GLY A 201 -14.07 8.36 -29.20
C GLY A 201 -13.56 8.25 -30.64
N THR A 202 -12.56 7.39 -30.80
CA THR A 202 -12.03 6.94 -32.09
C THR A 202 -12.07 5.41 -32.18
N GLY A 203 -11.66 4.85 -33.32
CA GLY A 203 -11.49 3.39 -33.47
C GLY A 203 -10.47 2.77 -32.51
N SER A 204 -9.63 3.58 -31.86
CA SER A 204 -8.65 3.12 -30.86
C SER A 204 -9.16 3.14 -29.42
N THR A 205 -10.34 3.72 -29.18
CA THR A 205 -10.97 3.78 -27.85
C THR A 205 -11.19 2.38 -27.28
N LYS A 206 -10.89 2.22 -26.00
CA LYS A 206 -11.09 0.97 -25.25
C LYS A 206 -12.31 1.02 -24.36
N LYS A 207 -12.91 -0.14 -24.11
CA LYS A 207 -13.97 -0.26 -23.11
C LYS A 207 -13.49 0.31 -21.78
N GLY A 208 -14.30 1.17 -21.18
CA GLY A 208 -14.01 1.86 -19.94
C GLY A 208 -13.34 3.22 -20.11
N ASP A 209 -12.78 3.55 -21.27
CA ASP A 209 -12.26 4.90 -21.52
C ASP A 209 -13.37 5.93 -21.28
N TYR A 210 -13.02 7.05 -20.65
CA TYR A 210 -14.03 7.99 -20.20
C TYR A 210 -13.64 9.45 -20.45
N TRP A 211 -14.66 10.28 -20.59
CA TRP A 211 -14.58 11.72 -20.78
C TRP A 211 -15.49 12.39 -19.75
N TYR A 212 -15.09 13.58 -19.29
CA TYR A 212 -15.99 14.44 -18.52
C TYR A 212 -16.48 15.58 -19.40
N VAL A 213 -17.75 15.95 -19.26
CA VAL A 213 -18.35 17.01 -20.07
C VAL A 213 -17.90 18.36 -19.55
N THR A 214 -17.25 19.17 -20.38
CA THR A 214 -16.74 20.51 -20.04
C THR A 214 -17.71 21.62 -20.37
N VAL A 215 -18.60 21.38 -21.35
CA VAL A 215 -19.61 22.34 -21.80
C VAL A 215 -20.89 21.58 -22.10
N ALA A 216 -22.03 22.05 -21.59
CA ALA A 216 -23.33 21.41 -21.74
C ALA A 216 -23.84 21.47 -23.19
N GLY A 217 -24.65 20.48 -23.59
CA GLY A 217 -25.24 20.43 -24.92
C GLY A 217 -26.00 19.14 -25.18
N THR A 218 -26.46 18.94 -26.42
CA THR A 218 -27.23 17.75 -26.82
C THR A 218 -26.54 17.06 -27.99
N VAL A 219 -26.20 15.79 -27.81
CA VAL A 219 -25.44 15.00 -28.79
C VAL A 219 -26.15 13.66 -28.97
N GLN A 220 -26.47 13.26 -30.20
CA GLN A 220 -27.16 11.99 -30.49
C GLN A 220 -28.44 11.79 -29.65
N SER A 221 -29.23 12.86 -29.47
CA SER A 221 -30.43 12.91 -28.63
C SER A 221 -30.21 12.68 -27.13
N GLN A 222 -28.97 12.64 -26.67
CA GLN A 222 -28.61 12.65 -25.24
C GLN A 222 -28.31 14.08 -24.81
N VAL A 223 -28.92 14.52 -23.71
CA VAL A 223 -28.64 15.82 -23.09
C VAL A 223 -27.52 15.62 -22.07
N PHE A 224 -26.51 16.49 -22.12
CA PHE A 224 -25.35 16.50 -21.23
C PHE A 224 -25.20 17.84 -20.53
N ASN A 225 -24.87 17.80 -19.25
CA ASN A 225 -24.50 18.93 -18.42
C ASN A 225 -23.00 18.93 -18.11
N VAL A 226 -22.45 20.09 -17.75
CA VAL A 226 -21.05 20.18 -17.31
C VAL A 226 -20.85 19.29 -16.07
N GLY A 227 -19.87 18.39 -16.13
CA GLY A 227 -19.56 17.43 -15.06
C GLY A 227 -20.08 16.02 -15.29
N ASP A 228 -20.93 15.80 -16.29
CA ASP A 228 -21.35 14.45 -16.69
C ASP A 228 -20.15 13.63 -17.15
N VAL A 229 -20.21 12.31 -16.98
CA VAL A 229 -19.15 11.41 -17.44
C VAL A 229 -19.68 10.46 -18.50
N ILE A 230 -19.02 10.44 -19.66
CA ILE A 230 -19.29 9.53 -20.76
C ILE A 230 -18.25 8.43 -20.70
N VAL A 231 -18.66 7.16 -20.67
CA VAL A 231 -17.77 6.00 -20.58
C VAL A 231 -18.03 5.08 -21.75
N ALA A 232 -17.00 4.64 -22.48
CA ALA A 232 -17.13 3.64 -23.53
C ALA A 232 -17.55 2.29 -22.93
N ASN A 233 -18.61 1.67 -23.45
CA ASN A 233 -19.11 0.37 -22.98
C ASN A 233 -18.49 -0.82 -23.74
N GLN A 234 -17.74 -0.54 -24.80
CA GLN A 234 -17.06 -1.52 -25.64
C GLN A 234 -15.81 -0.92 -26.28
N ASP A 235 -14.94 -1.79 -26.79
CA ASP A 235 -13.84 -1.39 -27.67
C ASP A 235 -14.39 -0.83 -28.98
N ALA A 236 -13.74 0.21 -29.50
CA ALA A 236 -14.11 0.90 -30.74
C ALA A 236 -15.63 1.22 -30.81
N PRO A 237 -16.17 2.00 -29.86
CA PRO A 237 -17.59 2.34 -29.85
C PRO A 237 -17.95 3.19 -31.08
N THR A 238 -19.06 2.86 -31.74
CA THR A 238 -19.63 3.71 -32.79
C THR A 238 -20.15 5.02 -32.20
N VAL A 239 -19.53 6.14 -32.58
CA VAL A 239 -19.78 7.49 -32.02
C VAL A 239 -21.18 8.07 -32.26
N THR A 240 -21.99 7.44 -33.10
CA THR A 240 -23.40 7.81 -33.35
C THR A 240 -24.40 6.90 -32.64
N THR A 241 -23.93 5.94 -31.84
CA THR A 241 -24.79 4.93 -31.18
C THR A 241 -24.68 5.06 -29.67
N PRO A 242 -25.65 5.71 -28.99
CA PRO A 242 -25.61 5.89 -27.54
C PRO A 242 -25.48 4.60 -26.73
N GLY A 243 -25.99 3.47 -27.22
CA GLY A 243 -25.88 2.16 -26.55
C GLY A 243 -24.45 1.62 -26.41
N HIS A 244 -23.48 2.18 -27.13
CA HIS A 244 -22.06 1.86 -26.97
C HIS A 244 -21.38 2.63 -25.84
N TYR A 245 -22.13 3.45 -25.11
CA TYR A 245 -21.64 4.27 -24.02
C TYR A 245 -22.51 4.09 -22.77
N ILE A 246 -21.89 4.32 -21.62
CA ILE A 246 -22.54 4.49 -20.33
C ILE A 246 -22.44 5.98 -20.00
N PHE A 247 -23.56 6.59 -19.65
CA PHE A 247 -23.60 8.00 -19.25
C PHE A 247 -23.86 8.06 -17.74
N LEU A 248 -22.95 8.68 -17.00
CA LEU A 248 -23.08 8.95 -15.57
C LEU A 248 -23.46 10.42 -15.38
N GLU A 249 -24.39 10.66 -14.46
CA GLU A 249 -24.94 11.99 -14.14
C GLU A 249 -25.70 12.74 -15.27
N SER A 250 -25.96 12.08 -16.40
CA SER A 250 -26.93 12.36 -17.48
C SER A 250 -27.81 13.62 -17.35
N ASN A 251 -28.58 13.73 -16.26
CA ASN A 251 -29.50 14.83 -15.98
C ASN A 251 -29.89 14.93 -14.48
N ARG A 252 -28.96 15.18 -13.55
CA ARG A 252 -29.37 15.70 -12.22
C ARG A 252 -29.57 17.21 -12.29
N GLY A 253 -30.57 17.59 -13.09
CA GLY A 253 -31.07 18.96 -13.11
C GLY A 253 -31.71 19.34 -11.77
N GLN A 254 -31.96 20.63 -11.59
CA GLN A 254 -32.77 21.12 -10.48
C GLN A 254 -34.15 20.46 -10.52
N ALA A 255 -34.63 19.93 -9.39
CA ALA A 255 -35.97 19.36 -9.32
C ALA A 255 -37.02 20.40 -9.71
N SER A 256 -38.00 20.00 -10.50
CA SER A 256 -39.16 20.83 -10.84
C SER A 256 -40.45 20.11 -10.45
N THR A 257 -41.60 20.75 -10.67
CA THR A 257 -42.90 20.12 -10.46
C THR A 257 -43.20 18.99 -11.45
N SER A 258 -42.43 18.86 -12.52
CA SER A 258 -42.63 17.88 -13.59
C SER A 258 -41.44 16.92 -13.80
N VAL A 259 -40.27 17.20 -13.22
CA VAL A 259 -39.04 16.43 -13.43
C VAL A 259 -38.34 16.18 -12.09
N LEU A 260 -38.00 14.92 -11.83
CA LEU A 260 -37.18 14.54 -10.66
C LEU A 260 -35.77 15.14 -10.79
N GLY A 261 -35.24 15.67 -9.70
CA GLY A 261 -33.93 16.32 -9.70
C GLY A 261 -33.42 16.62 -8.30
N LEU A 262 -32.42 17.48 -8.23
CA LEU A 262 -31.81 17.96 -6.99
C LEU A 262 -32.52 19.19 -6.43
N THR A 263 -32.65 19.25 -5.11
CA THR A 263 -33.22 20.38 -4.37
C THR A 263 -32.28 20.81 -3.25
N THR A 264 -32.14 22.12 -3.05
CA THR A 264 -31.43 22.69 -1.89
C THR A 264 -32.41 23.05 -0.79
N TYR A 265 -31.96 23.11 0.46
CA TYR A 265 -32.81 23.54 1.57
C TYR A 265 -32.94 25.06 1.62
N ALA A 266 -34.15 25.55 1.86
CA ALA A 266 -34.41 26.95 2.11
C ALA A 266 -33.80 27.40 3.44
N THR A 267 -33.26 28.62 3.47
CA THR A 267 -32.90 29.32 4.70
C THR A 267 -34.16 29.73 5.47
N ASN A 268 -34.00 30.14 6.73
CA ASN A 268 -35.13 30.64 7.53
C ASN A 268 -35.75 31.90 6.91
N ALA A 269 -34.93 32.79 6.31
CA ALA A 269 -35.43 33.98 5.64
C ALA A 269 -36.25 33.61 4.40
N GLU A 270 -35.75 32.69 3.57
CA GLU A 270 -36.48 32.21 2.39
C GLU A 270 -37.78 31.49 2.75
N THR A 271 -37.78 30.71 3.84
CA THR A 271 -38.99 30.07 4.36
C THR A 271 -40.04 31.10 4.81
N GLN A 272 -39.60 32.19 5.43
CA GLN A 272 -40.50 33.27 5.86
C GLN A 272 -41.04 34.11 4.70
N THR A 273 -40.24 34.32 3.64
CA THR A 273 -40.67 35.06 2.44
C THR A 273 -41.60 34.22 1.56
N GLY A 274 -41.38 32.89 1.48
CA GLY A 274 -42.28 31.96 0.81
C GLY A 274 -42.31 32.05 -0.73
N THR A 275 -41.29 32.64 -1.35
CA THR A 275 -41.22 32.86 -2.80
C THR A 275 -40.43 31.79 -3.56
N GLU A 276 -39.53 31.07 -2.88
CA GLU A 276 -38.64 30.09 -3.51
C GLU A 276 -39.38 28.80 -3.86
N THR A 277 -39.52 28.50 -5.15
CA THR A 277 -40.27 27.33 -5.65
C THR A 277 -39.43 26.06 -5.82
N LEU A 278 -38.11 26.18 -5.75
CA LEU A 278 -37.17 25.10 -6.06
C LEU A 278 -36.36 24.64 -4.85
N LYS A 279 -36.71 25.13 -3.66
CA LYS A 279 -36.06 24.78 -2.39
C LYS A 279 -37.02 24.02 -1.47
N ALA A 280 -36.49 23.04 -0.75
CA ALA A 280 -37.26 22.30 0.25
C ALA A 280 -37.18 23.00 1.60
N VAL A 281 -38.31 23.06 2.31
CA VAL A 281 -38.36 23.55 3.70
C VAL A 281 -38.06 22.39 4.65
N THR A 282 -37.19 22.62 5.63
CA THR A 282 -36.92 21.65 6.70
C THR A 282 -37.88 21.88 7.88
N PRO A 283 -38.05 20.91 8.80
CA PRO A 283 -38.82 21.14 10.03
C PRO A 283 -38.33 22.35 10.85
N ALA A 284 -37.02 22.62 10.87
CA ALA A 284 -36.45 23.80 11.51
C ALA A 284 -36.81 25.10 10.77
N GLY A 285 -36.78 25.09 9.43
CA GLY A 285 -37.23 26.22 8.63
C GLY A 285 -38.72 26.52 8.86
N LEU A 286 -39.57 25.49 8.88
CA LEU A 286 -41.01 25.64 9.15
C LEU A 286 -41.26 26.22 10.55
N ALA A 287 -40.52 25.77 11.57
CA ALA A 287 -40.62 26.31 12.92
C ALA A 287 -40.23 27.80 13.01
N SER A 288 -39.42 28.30 12.07
CA SER A 288 -39.05 29.73 12.00
C SER A 288 -40.14 30.63 11.41
N LEU A 289 -41.18 30.07 10.79
CA LEU A 289 -42.32 30.82 10.25
C LEU A 289 -43.29 31.20 11.39
N THR A 290 -42.86 32.06 12.30
CA THR A 290 -43.73 32.59 13.36
C THR A 290 -44.72 33.60 12.81
N ALA A 291 -45.93 33.60 13.38
CA ALA A 291 -46.96 34.59 13.08
C ALA A 291 -46.52 35.98 13.56
N SER A 292 -46.94 37.00 12.82
CA SER A 292 -46.78 38.41 13.19
C SER A 292 -48.03 39.18 12.73
N GLU A 293 -48.14 40.45 13.11
CA GLU A 293 -49.28 41.28 12.71
C GLU A 293 -49.42 41.45 11.18
N THR A 294 -48.33 41.32 10.42
CA THR A 294 -48.29 41.53 8.97
C THR A 294 -48.11 40.26 8.15
N ARG A 295 -47.83 39.12 8.79
CA ARG A 295 -47.54 37.84 8.13
C ARG A 295 -48.12 36.68 8.90
N ALA A 296 -48.88 35.83 8.21
CA ALA A 296 -49.36 34.57 8.75
C ALA A 296 -48.19 33.63 9.12
N GLY A 297 -48.37 32.83 10.16
CA GLY A 297 -47.37 31.86 10.60
C GLY A 297 -47.88 30.98 11.73
N LEU A 298 -46.97 30.24 12.34
CA LEU A 298 -47.22 29.40 13.50
C LEU A 298 -47.27 30.28 14.76
N ALA A 299 -48.30 30.05 15.58
CA ALA A 299 -48.47 30.66 16.88
C ALA A 299 -48.86 29.58 17.91
N GLU A 300 -48.51 29.79 19.17
CA GLU A 300 -48.93 28.91 20.26
C GLU A 300 -50.29 29.33 20.81
N ILE A 301 -50.96 28.41 21.50
CA ILE A 301 -52.19 28.73 22.24
C ILE A 301 -51.82 29.36 23.58
N ALA A 302 -52.29 30.57 23.86
CA ALA A 302 -52.08 31.24 25.15
C ALA A 302 -52.63 30.39 26.30
N THR A 303 -51.96 30.29 27.43
CA THR A 303 -52.49 29.66 28.66
C THR A 303 -53.55 30.54 29.33
N GLN A 304 -54.27 30.00 30.33
CA GLN A 304 -55.23 30.80 31.09
C GLN A 304 -54.54 31.95 31.86
N THR A 305 -53.34 31.69 32.40
CA THR A 305 -52.56 32.70 33.12
C THR A 305 -52.11 33.83 32.20
N GLU A 306 -51.61 33.50 31.01
CA GLU A 306 -51.23 34.49 29.99
C GLU A 306 -52.46 35.31 29.56
N THR A 307 -53.59 34.65 29.32
CA THR A 307 -54.87 35.32 29.00
C THR A 307 -55.29 36.30 30.10
N ASN A 308 -55.14 35.92 31.37
CA ASN A 308 -55.49 36.78 32.50
C ASN A 308 -54.53 37.97 32.70
N THR A 309 -53.26 37.81 32.29
CA THR A 309 -52.21 38.83 32.41
C THR A 309 -52.29 39.85 31.27
N GLY A 310 -52.58 39.40 30.06
CA GLY A 310 -52.92 40.28 28.93
C GLY A 310 -51.76 41.06 28.31
N THR A 311 -50.53 40.56 28.40
CA THR A 311 -49.31 41.22 27.85
C THR A 311 -48.76 40.55 26.58
N ASP A 312 -49.35 39.44 26.15
CA ASP A 312 -48.86 38.58 25.07
C ASP A 312 -49.54 38.94 23.74
N ASP A 313 -48.74 39.24 22.71
CA ASP A 313 -49.18 39.54 21.33
C ASP A 313 -48.81 38.44 20.32
N VAL A 314 -48.17 37.35 20.77
CA VAL A 314 -47.64 36.26 19.92
C VAL A 314 -48.46 34.98 19.99
N ARG A 315 -49.45 34.89 20.90
CA ARG A 315 -50.31 33.71 21.10
C ARG A 315 -51.79 33.99 20.87
N TYR A 316 -52.54 32.96 20.48
CA TYR A 316 -54.01 33.07 20.33
C TYR A 316 -54.78 32.50 21.52
N ILE A 317 -55.91 33.14 21.84
CA ILE A 317 -56.84 32.75 22.90
C ILE A 317 -57.91 31.81 22.33
N THR A 318 -58.26 30.76 23.06
CA THR A 318 -59.38 29.87 22.69
C THR A 318 -60.69 30.29 23.36
N PRO A 319 -61.86 29.89 22.81
CA PRO A 319 -63.17 30.27 23.37
C PRO A 319 -63.33 29.97 24.87
N LEU A 320 -62.80 28.85 25.36
CA LEU A 320 -62.86 28.50 26.79
C LEU A 320 -62.02 29.45 27.66
N LYS A 321 -60.84 29.83 27.18
CA LYS A 321 -59.93 30.73 27.92
C LYS A 321 -60.50 32.14 27.98
N PHE A 322 -61.09 32.60 26.87
CA PHE A 322 -61.84 33.85 26.81
C PHE A 322 -63.04 33.82 27.76
N LYS A 323 -63.87 32.76 27.71
CA LYS A 323 -65.01 32.61 28.62
C LYS A 323 -64.59 32.65 30.10
N THR A 324 -63.55 31.92 30.46
CA THR A 324 -63.08 31.83 31.85
C THR A 324 -62.55 33.19 32.34
N PHE A 325 -61.77 33.88 31.51
CA PHE A 325 -61.32 35.25 31.79
C PHE A 325 -62.51 36.20 31.96
N PHE A 326 -63.47 36.14 31.03
CA PHE A 326 -64.67 36.97 31.04
C PHE A 326 -65.52 36.73 32.29
N ASP A 327 -65.84 35.48 32.62
CA ASP A 327 -66.65 35.15 33.80
C ASP A 327 -65.98 35.61 35.11
N ALA A 328 -64.65 35.47 35.23
CA ALA A 328 -63.89 35.90 36.41
C ALA A 328 -63.89 37.43 36.61
N LYS A 329 -63.98 38.19 35.50
CA LYS A 329 -64.03 39.67 35.50
C LYS A 329 -65.47 40.19 35.57
N ALA A 330 -66.43 39.53 34.92
CA ALA A 330 -67.82 39.94 34.76
C ALA A 330 -68.79 39.30 35.78
N GLY A 331 -68.28 38.63 36.82
CA GLY A 331 -69.09 37.91 37.80
C GLY A 331 -70.21 38.76 38.43
N ALA A 332 -71.43 38.19 38.45
CA ALA A 332 -72.61 38.77 39.05
C ALA A 332 -73.37 37.74 39.91
N TYR A 333 -74.02 38.20 40.97
CA TYR A 333 -74.87 37.42 41.86
C TYR A 333 -76.24 38.08 41.97
N VAL A 334 -77.29 37.28 41.94
CA VAL A 334 -78.68 37.75 42.07
C VAL A 334 -79.47 36.86 43.00
N ALA A 335 -80.24 37.44 43.92
CA ALA A 335 -81.10 36.69 44.83
C ALA A 335 -82.34 37.49 45.25
N ASN A 336 -83.41 36.78 45.59
CA ASN A 336 -84.53 37.36 46.33
C ASN A 336 -84.21 37.29 47.84
N ILE A 337 -84.54 38.35 48.57
CA ILE A 337 -84.21 38.52 49.98
C ILE A 337 -85.41 39.00 50.79
N GLY A 338 -85.33 38.74 52.10
CA GLY A 338 -86.41 38.94 53.06
C GLY A 338 -86.86 37.60 53.62
N ASN A 339 -86.98 37.54 54.95
CA ASN A 339 -87.41 36.36 55.70
C ASN A 339 -88.51 36.68 56.72
N GLY A 340 -89.02 37.91 56.71
CA GLY A 340 -90.07 38.40 57.61
C GLY A 340 -89.65 38.66 59.05
N SER A 341 -88.37 38.49 59.42
CA SER A 341 -87.93 38.61 60.83
C SER A 341 -86.59 39.31 61.03
N ALA A 342 -85.62 39.14 60.14
CA ALA A 342 -84.30 39.75 60.28
C ALA A 342 -84.28 41.18 59.68
N THR A 343 -83.78 42.14 60.46
CA THR A 343 -83.49 43.50 59.98
C THR A 343 -82.08 43.64 59.38
N ALA A 344 -81.20 42.64 59.58
CA ALA A 344 -79.91 42.53 58.93
C ALA A 344 -79.85 41.22 58.14
N ILE A 345 -79.70 41.32 56.82
CA ILE A 345 -79.68 40.15 55.93
C ILE A 345 -78.30 40.05 55.30
N ALA A 346 -77.57 38.99 55.66
CA ALA A 346 -76.31 38.63 55.02
C ALA A 346 -76.58 37.94 53.67
N VAL A 347 -76.09 38.54 52.59
CA VAL A 347 -76.18 38.03 51.22
C VAL A 347 -74.81 37.54 50.78
N THR A 348 -74.64 36.23 50.71
CA THR A 348 -73.41 35.58 50.24
C THR A 348 -73.37 35.56 48.72
N HIS A 349 -72.50 36.39 48.11
CA HIS A 349 -72.35 36.54 46.67
C HIS A 349 -71.12 35.83 46.08
N SER A 350 -70.13 35.47 46.90
CA SER A 350 -68.93 34.71 46.49
C SER A 350 -68.15 35.30 45.30
N LEU A 351 -68.18 36.63 45.11
CA LEU A 351 -67.51 37.30 43.97
C LEU A 351 -66.00 37.52 44.20
N GLY A 352 -65.50 37.18 45.40
CA GLY A 352 -64.08 37.23 45.74
C GLY A 352 -63.50 38.65 45.82
N THR A 353 -64.34 39.69 45.93
CA THR A 353 -63.92 41.07 46.13
C THR A 353 -64.95 41.84 46.97
N VAL A 354 -64.49 42.86 47.70
CA VAL A 354 -65.35 43.86 48.35
C VAL A 354 -65.82 44.94 47.38
N ASP A 355 -65.12 45.10 46.25
CA ASP A 355 -65.45 46.07 45.19
C ASP A 355 -66.63 45.57 44.37
N VAL A 356 -67.80 45.65 45.00
CA VAL A 356 -69.08 45.27 44.42
C VAL A 356 -70.02 46.45 44.35
N ALA A 357 -70.75 46.54 43.24
CA ALA A 357 -71.91 47.41 43.12
C ALA A 357 -73.15 46.59 43.50
N VAL A 358 -73.88 47.08 44.50
CA VAL A 358 -75.08 46.44 45.05
C VAL A 358 -76.28 47.29 44.67
N GLU A 359 -77.26 46.67 44.05
CA GLU A 359 -78.55 47.26 43.74
C GLU A 359 -79.65 46.43 44.37
N VAL A 360 -80.57 47.07 45.08
CA VAL A 360 -81.72 46.42 45.69
C VAL A 360 -82.98 47.05 45.11
N PHE A 361 -83.93 46.23 44.68
CA PHE A 361 -85.24 46.71 44.22
C PHE A 361 -86.38 45.88 44.81
N ARG A 362 -87.55 46.50 44.92
CA ARG A 362 -88.77 45.84 45.38
C ARG A 362 -89.33 44.95 44.28
N VAL A 363 -89.51 43.65 44.56
CA VAL A 363 -89.94 42.67 43.56
C VAL A 363 -91.29 43.03 42.96
N SER A 364 -92.21 43.54 43.77
CA SER A 364 -93.58 43.86 43.34
C SER A 364 -93.69 45.10 42.46
N THR A 365 -92.73 46.04 42.52
CA THR A 365 -92.84 47.33 41.81
C THR A 365 -91.65 47.64 40.90
N GLY A 366 -90.56 46.88 40.99
CA GLY A 366 -89.30 47.17 40.29
C GLY A 366 -88.56 48.42 40.79
N ALA A 367 -89.08 49.12 41.80
CA ALA A 367 -88.49 50.36 42.29
C ALA A 367 -87.22 50.08 43.09
N THR A 368 -86.14 50.82 42.79
CA THR A 368 -84.90 50.79 43.57
C THR A 368 -85.18 51.20 45.01
N VAL A 369 -84.62 50.46 45.95
CA VAL A 369 -84.73 50.71 47.38
C VAL A 369 -83.34 51.00 47.91
N PHE A 370 -83.17 52.18 48.48
CA PHE A 370 -81.95 52.52 49.19
C PHE A 370 -81.95 51.84 50.55
N VAL A 371 -80.94 51.01 50.75
CA VAL A 371 -80.69 50.29 52.00
C VAL A 371 -79.29 50.60 52.45
N ASP A 372 -79.02 50.48 53.74
CA ASP A 372 -77.65 50.53 54.22
C ASP A 372 -76.94 49.22 53.83
N VAL A 373 -75.85 49.35 53.08
CA VAL A 373 -75.09 48.23 52.50
C VAL A 373 -73.72 48.19 53.14
N VAL A 374 -73.45 47.13 53.90
CA VAL A 374 -72.16 46.89 54.54
C VAL A 374 -71.43 45.75 53.81
N ARG A 375 -70.25 46.03 53.26
CA ARG A 375 -69.40 45.03 52.59
C ARG A 375 -68.61 44.26 53.65
N THR A 376 -69.25 43.27 54.24
CA THR A 376 -68.74 42.53 55.41
C THR A 376 -67.58 41.59 55.10
N SER A 377 -67.46 41.09 53.86
CA SER A 377 -66.29 40.34 53.39
C SER A 377 -66.20 40.38 51.86
N THR A 378 -65.19 39.74 51.28
CA THR A 378 -65.05 39.55 49.83
C THR A 378 -66.14 38.66 49.21
N SER A 379 -66.96 38.00 50.03
CA SER A 379 -68.01 37.08 49.58
C SER A 379 -69.39 37.40 50.14
N VAL A 380 -69.53 38.40 51.00
CA VAL A 380 -70.80 38.72 51.69
C VAL A 380 -71.00 40.22 51.79
N VAL A 381 -72.18 40.68 51.40
CA VAL A 381 -72.71 42.00 51.76
C VAL A 381 -73.86 41.84 52.74
N THR A 382 -73.94 42.70 53.74
CA THR A 382 -75.06 42.74 54.69
C THR A 382 -75.92 43.94 54.38
N LEU A 383 -77.23 43.69 54.23
CA LEU A 383 -78.24 44.69 53.94
C LEU A 383 -79.01 44.97 55.22
N ASN A 384 -78.92 46.20 55.72
CA ASN A 384 -79.57 46.64 56.94
C ASN A 384 -80.86 47.39 56.63
N TYR A 385 -81.92 47.03 57.35
CA TYR A 385 -83.27 47.56 57.20
C TYR A 385 -83.79 48.09 58.53
N ASN A 386 -84.55 49.18 58.48
CA ASN A 386 -85.27 49.70 59.66
C ASN A 386 -86.45 48.81 60.07
N THR A 387 -87.00 48.05 59.12
CA THR A 387 -88.09 47.08 59.32
C THR A 387 -87.76 45.81 58.56
N ALA A 388 -87.92 44.65 59.21
CA ALA A 388 -87.61 43.36 58.60
C ALA A 388 -88.44 43.15 57.31
N PRO A 389 -87.81 42.96 56.14
CA PRO A 389 -88.55 42.74 54.91
C PRO A 389 -89.27 41.40 54.93
N SER A 390 -90.52 41.40 54.44
CA SER A 390 -91.31 40.17 54.26
C SER A 390 -90.59 39.18 53.36
N THR A 391 -90.96 37.89 53.44
CA THR A 391 -90.31 36.83 52.66
C THR A 391 -90.25 37.16 51.17
N GLY A 392 -89.03 37.26 50.62
CA GLY A 392 -88.79 37.56 49.20
C GLY A 392 -89.25 38.95 48.72
N GLN A 393 -89.44 39.93 49.62
CA GLN A 393 -89.94 41.26 49.26
C GLN A 393 -89.00 42.04 48.30
N PHE A 394 -87.69 41.83 48.43
CA PHE A 394 -86.68 42.55 47.63
C PHE A 394 -85.87 41.57 46.78
N ARG A 395 -85.31 42.07 45.67
CA ARG A 395 -84.28 41.39 44.88
C ARG A 395 -83.00 42.20 44.94
N VAL A 396 -81.89 41.52 45.19
CA VAL A 396 -80.56 42.11 45.23
C VAL A 396 -79.75 41.65 44.02
N LEU A 397 -79.11 42.60 43.34
CA LEU A 397 -78.15 42.38 42.28
C LEU A 397 -76.80 42.86 42.79
N ILE A 398 -75.79 42.00 42.72
CA ILE A 398 -74.44 42.29 43.17
C ILE A 398 -73.52 42.00 41.99
N ARG A 399 -72.87 43.02 41.45
CA ARG A 399 -71.89 42.86 40.37
C ARG A 399 -70.50 43.21 40.84
N LYS A 400 -69.51 42.46 40.39
CA LYS A 400 -68.11 42.78 40.56
C LYS A 400 -67.78 44.06 39.80
N VAL A 401 -67.08 45.00 40.42
CA VAL A 401 -66.52 46.17 39.75
C VAL A 401 -65.07 45.83 39.41
N VAL A 402 -64.74 45.91 38.12
CA VAL A 402 -63.38 45.76 37.62
C VAL A 402 -62.87 47.13 37.20
N ALA A 403 -61.69 47.50 37.70
CA ALA A 403 -60.95 48.70 37.31
C ALA A 403 -60.19 48.48 36.01
#